data_AF-A0A842HN05-F1
#
_entry.id   AF-A0A842HN05-F1
#
_cell.length_a   1.000
_cell.length_b   1.000
_cell.length_c   1.000
_cell.angle_alpha   90.00
_cell.angle_beta   90.00
_cell.angle_gamma   90.00
#
_symmetry.space_group_name_H-M   'P 1'
#
loop_
_entity.id
_entity.type
_entity.pdbx_description
1 polymer ?
#
loop_
_entity_poly.entity_id
_entity_poly.type
_entity_poly.pdbx_seq_one_letter_code
_entity_poly.pdbx_strand_id
1 'polypeptide(L)'
;MAQTTAKPAALQPLPSVGVRVAAALYLVIWARLAISPADRSTWVLENALVAGLVIVLWCCRRAFRFSNVSLYLILTFLALHALGAHYTYSEVPYDAWWQSLTGHSLNEALGWQRNHFDRLIHFCYGLLLVYPIREFFLRVVEVRGFWGYFLPLDVTLSTSAVYELIEWGAAEVFGGDLGMHYLGTQGDIWDAHKDMALAALGALIAILIIAGINRRLRHDPAWDWAQSMKASAHRRSLACNDLRPGTTPIARLDNK
;
A
#
# COMPACT_ATOMS: atom_id res chain seq x y z
N MET A 1 24.14 -46.39 6.25
CA MET A 1 23.87 -45.02 6.75
C MET A 1 23.86 -44.06 5.57
N ALA A 2 22.70 -43.82 4.97
CA ALA A 2 22.54 -42.73 4.01
C ALA A 2 21.95 -41.55 4.79
N GLN A 3 22.73 -40.49 4.98
CA GLN A 3 22.23 -39.24 5.54
C GLN A 3 21.29 -38.61 4.52
N THR A 4 19.99 -38.80 4.71
CA THR A 4 18.96 -38.07 3.99
C THR A 4 19.02 -36.62 4.45
N THR A 5 19.79 -35.79 3.76
CA THR A 5 19.79 -34.35 3.98
C THR A 5 18.37 -33.85 3.67
N ALA A 6 17.59 -33.55 4.71
CA ALA A 6 16.31 -32.89 4.57
C ALA A 6 16.52 -31.62 3.75
N LYS A 7 15.99 -31.59 2.53
CA LYS A 7 16.08 -30.43 1.65
C LYS A 7 15.38 -29.28 2.38
N PRO A 8 16.06 -28.16 2.70
CA PRO A 8 15.43 -27.09 3.45
C PRO A 8 14.18 -26.64 2.70
N ALA A 9 13.08 -26.47 3.44
CA ALA A 9 11.82 -25.99 2.89
C ALA A 9 12.12 -24.77 2.01
N ALA A 10 11.86 -24.87 0.70
CA ALA A 10 12.20 -23.81 -0.24
C ALA A 10 11.56 -22.50 0.26
N LEU A 11 12.40 -21.59 0.72
CA LEU A 11 12.00 -20.24 1.11
C LEU A 11 11.20 -19.65 -0.05
N GLN A 12 10.07 -18.99 0.25
CA GLN A 12 9.38 -18.23 -0.78
C GLN A 12 10.38 -17.31 -1.48
N PRO A 13 10.32 -17.20 -2.81
CA PRO A 13 11.29 -16.41 -3.54
C PRO A 13 11.33 -15.00 -2.96
N LEU A 14 12.54 -14.52 -2.67
CA LEU A 14 12.74 -13.18 -2.17
C LEU A 14 12.22 -12.17 -3.19
N PRO A 15 11.79 -10.96 -2.75
CA PRO A 15 11.52 -9.85 -3.68
C PRO A 15 12.69 -9.66 -4.64
N SER A 16 12.44 -9.15 -5.84
CA SER A 16 13.52 -8.94 -6.82
C SER A 16 14.63 -8.06 -6.26
N VAL A 17 15.84 -8.15 -6.84
CA VAL A 17 16.97 -7.27 -6.48
C VAL A 17 16.53 -5.80 -6.53
N GLY A 18 15.80 -5.43 -7.59
CA GLY A 18 15.29 -4.06 -7.76
C GLY A 18 14.35 -3.61 -6.65
N VAL A 19 13.46 -4.47 -6.14
CA VAL A 19 12.58 -4.11 -5.01
C VAL A 19 13.40 -3.90 -3.73
N ARG A 20 14.42 -4.73 -3.50
CA ARG A 20 15.30 -4.57 -2.32
C ARG A 20 16.10 -3.27 -2.39
N VAL A 21 16.58 -2.90 -3.58
CA VAL A 21 17.24 -1.61 -3.82
C VAL A 21 16.26 -0.45 -3.57
N ALA A 22 15.04 -0.51 -4.11
CA ALA A 22 14.02 0.51 -3.87
C ALA A 22 13.66 0.65 -2.39
N ALA A 23 13.55 -0.47 -1.66
CA ALA A 23 13.32 -0.44 -0.22
C ALA A 23 14.49 0.20 0.54
N ALA A 24 15.74 -0.10 0.17
CA ALA A 24 16.91 0.53 0.77
C ALA A 24 16.94 2.05 0.48
N LEU A 25 16.62 2.47 -0.74
CA LEU A 25 16.51 3.89 -1.10
C LEU A 25 15.42 4.59 -0.30
N TYR A 26 14.24 3.97 -0.18
CA TYR A 26 13.17 4.49 0.66
C TYR A 26 13.63 4.68 2.12
N LEU A 27 14.33 3.70 2.70
CA LEU A 27 14.84 3.82 4.07
C LEU A 27 15.84 4.97 4.22
N VAL A 28 16.71 5.19 3.22
CA VAL A 28 17.64 6.33 3.21
C VAL A 28 16.88 7.66 3.13
N ILE A 29 15.88 7.76 2.25
CA ILE A 29 15.03 8.96 2.11
C ILE A 29 14.29 9.23 3.42
N TRP A 30 13.60 8.22 3.95
CA TRP A 30 12.86 8.34 5.20
C TRP A 30 13.76 8.72 6.36
N ALA A 31 14.93 8.08 6.51
CA ALA A 31 15.88 8.42 7.58
C ALA A 31 16.39 9.87 7.46
N ARG A 32 16.65 10.34 6.23
CA ARG A 32 17.07 11.72 6.01
C ARG A 32 15.95 12.71 6.33
N LEU A 33 14.71 12.41 5.98
CA LEU A 33 13.53 13.23 6.24
C LEU A 33 13.06 13.14 7.70
N ALA A 34 13.42 12.09 8.42
CA ALA A 34 13.22 12.02 9.87
C ALA A 34 14.16 12.96 10.65
N ILE A 35 15.24 13.45 10.02
CA ILE A 35 16.15 14.43 10.64
C ILE A 35 15.51 15.81 10.53
N SER A 36 15.13 16.35 11.69
CA SER A 36 14.57 17.71 11.83
C SER A 36 13.31 17.95 10.98
N PRO A 37 12.22 17.20 11.21
CA PRO A 37 10.92 17.52 10.59
C PRO A 37 10.46 18.92 11.03
N ALA A 38 9.63 19.55 10.20
CA ALA A 38 9.09 20.90 10.42
C ALA A 38 8.31 20.99 11.74
N ASP A 39 7.46 20.00 12.02
CA ASP A 39 6.84 19.82 13.34
C ASP A 39 6.99 18.36 13.81
N ARG A 40 7.55 18.17 15.02
CA ARG A 40 7.85 16.83 15.55
C ARG A 40 6.58 16.09 15.99
N SER A 41 5.61 16.79 16.56
CA SER A 41 4.35 16.20 17.03
C SER A 41 3.53 15.67 15.86
N THR A 42 3.32 16.50 14.84
CA THR A 42 2.66 16.13 13.58
C THR A 42 3.42 15.00 12.90
N TRP A 43 4.75 15.08 12.80
CA TRP A 43 5.54 13.99 12.19
C TRP A 43 5.34 12.63 12.89
N VAL A 44 5.27 12.60 14.23
CA VAL A 44 4.98 11.37 14.98
C VAL A 44 3.58 10.86 14.69
N LEU A 45 2.58 11.75 14.65
CA LEU A 45 1.19 11.40 14.40
C LEU A 45 1.00 10.80 12.99
N GLU A 46 1.59 11.44 11.98
CA GLU A 46 1.63 10.97 10.60
C GLU A 46 2.25 9.57 10.46
N ASN A 47 3.40 9.34 11.11
CA ASN A 47 4.09 8.07 11.03
C ASN A 47 3.45 6.97 11.91
N ALA A 48 2.56 7.31 12.85
CA ALA A 48 1.89 6.32 13.70
C ALA A 48 1.00 5.37 12.88
N LEU A 49 0.28 5.89 11.88
CA LEU A 49 -0.55 5.08 10.99
C LEU A 49 0.30 4.19 10.07
N VAL A 50 1.43 4.71 9.57
CA VAL A 50 2.40 3.91 8.82
C VAL A 50 2.98 2.78 9.67
N ALA A 51 3.34 3.05 10.93
CA ALA A 51 3.80 2.02 11.85
C ALA A 51 2.74 0.94 12.05
N GLY A 52 1.46 1.33 12.22
CA GLY A 52 0.32 0.41 12.26
C GLY A 52 0.23 -0.48 11.02
N LEU A 53 0.30 0.12 9.82
CA LEU A 53 0.31 -0.61 8.55
C LEU A 53 1.48 -1.61 8.48
N VAL A 54 2.69 -1.18 8.83
CA VAL A 54 3.89 -2.04 8.83
C VAL A 54 3.73 -3.23 9.78
N ILE A 55 3.15 -3.02 10.96
CA ILE A 55 2.85 -4.09 11.93
C ILE A 55 1.87 -5.09 11.33
N VAL A 56 0.77 -4.63 10.72
CA VAL A 56 -0.22 -5.50 10.07
C VAL A 56 0.43 -6.31 8.94
N LEU A 57 1.22 -5.67 8.08
CA LEU A 57 1.93 -6.35 7.00
C LEU A 57 2.94 -7.37 7.53
N TRP A 58 3.65 -7.05 8.61
CA TRP A 58 4.59 -7.96 9.26
C TRP A 58 3.89 -9.19 9.84
N CYS A 59 2.75 -9.01 10.50
CA CYS A 59 1.95 -10.11 11.03
C CYS A 59 1.42 -11.02 9.90
N CYS A 60 1.02 -10.42 8.77
CA CYS A 60 0.47 -11.15 7.62
C CYS A 60 1.54 -11.77 6.68
N ARG A 61 2.84 -11.41 6.84
CA ARG A 61 3.92 -11.75 5.87
C ARG A 61 4.14 -13.23 5.60
N ARG A 62 3.72 -14.11 6.52
CA ARG A 62 3.83 -15.57 6.35
C ARG A 62 2.68 -16.16 5.53
N ALA A 63 1.51 -15.54 5.59
CA ALA A 63 0.32 -15.96 4.86
C ALA A 63 0.27 -15.33 3.45
N PHE A 64 0.66 -14.07 3.36
CA PHE A 64 0.54 -13.26 2.17
C PHE A 64 1.86 -12.54 1.87
N ARG A 65 2.23 -12.52 0.59
CA ARG A 65 3.25 -11.62 0.06
C ARG A 65 2.57 -10.76 -0.99
N PHE A 66 3.16 -9.60 -1.26
CA PHE A 66 2.85 -8.78 -2.41
C PHE A 66 3.75 -9.12 -3.61
N SER A 67 3.25 -8.88 -4.82
CA SER A 67 4.03 -8.89 -6.04
C SER A 67 5.07 -7.77 -6.05
N ASN A 68 6.09 -7.88 -6.90
CA ASN A 68 7.09 -6.81 -7.03
C ASN A 68 6.44 -5.48 -7.46
N VAL A 69 5.39 -5.53 -8.31
CA VAL A 69 4.63 -4.34 -8.73
C VAL A 69 3.98 -3.67 -7.53
N SER A 70 3.24 -4.43 -6.73
CA SER A 70 2.61 -3.93 -5.51
C SER A 70 3.64 -3.34 -4.54
N LEU A 71 4.80 -3.98 -4.39
CA LEU A 71 5.88 -3.47 -3.53
C LEU A 71 6.46 -2.14 -4.05
N TYR A 72 6.66 -1.98 -5.36
CA TYR A 72 7.09 -0.69 -5.92
C TYR A 72 6.04 0.40 -5.68
N LEU A 73 4.75 0.12 -5.91
CA LEU A 73 3.68 1.09 -5.69
C LEU A 73 3.59 1.52 -4.23
N ILE A 74 3.67 0.57 -3.30
CA ILE A 74 3.71 0.85 -1.85
C ILE A 74 4.93 1.71 -1.49
N LEU A 75 6.13 1.34 -1.96
CA LEU A 75 7.35 2.09 -1.64
C LEU A 75 7.31 3.52 -2.21
N THR A 76 6.78 3.70 -3.42
CA THR A 76 6.58 5.03 -4.01
C THR A 76 5.62 5.86 -3.17
N PHE A 77 4.47 5.30 -2.77
CA PHE A 77 3.52 5.99 -1.90
C PHE A 77 4.15 6.36 -0.55
N LEU A 78 4.88 5.43 0.08
CA LEU A 78 5.55 5.68 1.36
C LEU A 78 6.63 6.77 1.24
N ALA A 79 7.33 6.87 0.11
CA ALA A 79 8.29 7.95 -0.12
C ALA A 79 7.61 9.32 -0.22
N LEU A 80 6.44 9.38 -0.88
CA LEU A 80 5.63 10.60 -0.94
C LEU A 80 5.07 10.99 0.44
N HIS A 81 4.56 10.02 1.21
CA HIS A 81 4.12 10.24 2.58
C HIS A 81 5.27 10.74 3.48
N ALA A 82 6.47 10.15 3.37
CA ALA A 82 7.63 10.60 4.15
C ALA A 82 8.00 12.06 3.87
N LEU A 83 7.83 12.51 2.63
CA LEU A 83 8.01 13.91 2.23
C LEU A 83 6.97 14.82 2.87
N GLY A 84 5.69 14.45 2.80
CA GLY A 84 4.59 15.17 3.45
C GLY A 84 4.78 15.28 4.97
N ALA A 85 5.05 14.15 5.63
CA ALA A 85 5.26 14.10 7.07
C ALA A 85 6.45 14.97 7.51
N HIS A 86 7.52 15.06 6.71
CA HIS A 86 8.67 15.91 7.05
C HIS A 86 8.31 17.39 7.08
N TYR A 87 7.60 17.88 6.08
CA TYR A 87 7.27 19.30 5.98
C TYR A 87 6.02 19.67 6.76
N THR A 88 5.21 18.70 7.18
CA THR A 88 3.75 18.83 7.36
C THR A 88 3.09 19.04 6.00
N TYR A 89 2.07 18.24 5.69
CA TYR A 89 1.52 18.11 4.34
C TYR A 89 1.13 19.47 3.73
N SER A 90 0.58 20.37 4.54
CA SER A 90 0.18 21.73 4.15
C SER A 90 1.33 22.68 3.81
N GLU A 91 2.57 22.32 4.13
CA GLU A 91 3.76 23.18 4.01
C GLU A 91 4.81 22.61 3.05
N VAL A 92 4.50 21.52 2.32
CA VAL A 92 5.41 20.99 1.30
C VAL A 92 5.65 22.07 0.22
N PRO A 93 6.89 22.50 -0.02
CA PRO A 93 7.18 23.68 -0.84
C PRO A 93 7.21 23.35 -2.34
N TYR A 94 6.19 22.64 -2.84
CA TYR A 94 6.13 22.22 -4.25
C TYR A 94 6.08 23.42 -5.21
N ASP A 95 5.42 24.50 -4.83
CA ASP A 95 5.30 25.69 -5.67
C ASP A 95 6.64 26.40 -5.84
N ALA A 96 7.40 26.52 -4.74
CA ALA A 96 8.75 27.07 -4.78
C ALA A 96 9.71 26.20 -5.61
N TRP A 97 9.59 24.87 -5.51
CA TRP A 97 10.36 23.96 -6.38
C TRP A 97 9.98 24.15 -7.86
N TRP A 98 8.69 24.22 -8.17
CA TRP A 98 8.21 24.47 -9.53
C TRP A 98 8.70 25.82 -10.07
N GLN A 99 8.63 26.87 -9.26
CA GLN A 99 9.13 28.20 -9.62
C GLN A 99 10.64 28.20 -9.84
N SER A 100 11.42 27.47 -9.02
CA SER A 100 12.86 27.33 -9.22
C SER A 100 13.22 26.64 -10.54
N LEU A 101 12.35 25.75 -11.03
CA LEU A 101 12.56 24.99 -12.27
C LEU A 101 12.04 25.71 -13.51
N THR A 102 10.93 26.44 -13.40
CA THR A 102 10.20 27.01 -14.55
C THR A 102 10.21 28.53 -14.60
N GLY A 103 10.56 29.20 -13.50
CA GLY A 103 10.46 30.65 -13.34
C GLY A 103 9.07 31.17 -12.98
N HIS A 104 8.05 30.30 -12.87
CA HIS A 104 6.66 30.69 -12.64
C HIS A 104 6.05 29.96 -11.44
N SER A 105 5.11 30.58 -10.72
CA SER A 105 4.33 29.87 -9.69
C SER A 105 3.27 28.98 -10.34
N LEU A 106 3.21 27.72 -9.90
CA LEU A 106 2.16 26.78 -10.28
C LEU A 106 0.83 27.19 -9.67
N ASN A 107 0.85 27.65 -8.42
CA ASN A 107 -0.33 28.11 -7.71
C ASN A 107 -0.98 29.31 -8.41
N GLU A 108 -0.19 30.32 -8.80
CA GLU A 108 -0.70 31.48 -9.55
C GLU A 108 -1.27 31.07 -10.90
N ALA A 109 -0.58 30.18 -11.63
CA ALA A 109 -1.04 29.71 -12.95
C ALA A 109 -2.39 28.97 -12.88
N LEU A 110 -2.68 28.30 -11.76
CA LEU A 110 -3.93 27.56 -11.55
C LEU A 110 -4.93 28.31 -10.66
N GLY A 111 -4.60 29.51 -10.19
CA GLY A 111 -5.43 30.32 -9.30
C GLY A 111 -5.59 29.74 -7.88
N TRP A 112 -4.70 28.85 -7.45
CA TRP A 112 -4.75 28.19 -6.15
C TRP A 112 -4.33 29.13 -5.03
N GLN A 113 -5.11 29.11 -3.94
CA GLN A 113 -4.92 29.98 -2.77
C GLN A 113 -4.35 29.22 -1.56
N ARG A 114 -4.16 27.90 -1.69
CA ARG A 114 -3.66 27.02 -0.63
C ARG A 114 -2.68 26.00 -1.19
N ASN A 115 -2.05 25.26 -0.28
CA ASN A 115 -1.23 24.12 -0.64
C ASN A 115 -2.13 22.93 -1.00
N HIS A 116 -1.85 22.27 -2.13
CA HIS A 116 -2.61 21.10 -2.60
C HIS A 116 -1.81 19.79 -2.54
N PHE A 117 -0.70 19.75 -1.80
CA PHE A 117 0.08 18.53 -1.66
C PHE A 117 -0.72 17.41 -1.02
N ASP A 118 -1.53 17.72 -0.01
CA ASP A 118 -2.35 16.70 0.65
C ASP A 118 -3.34 16.02 -0.30
N ARG A 119 -4.10 16.83 -1.04
CA ARG A 119 -4.93 16.38 -2.17
C ARG A 119 -4.19 15.50 -3.16
N LEU A 120 -2.95 15.86 -3.50
CA LEU A 120 -2.12 15.05 -4.38
C LEU A 120 -1.81 13.69 -3.75
N ILE A 121 -1.52 13.65 -2.45
CA ILE A 121 -1.27 12.39 -1.74
C ILE A 121 -2.52 11.55 -1.63
N HIS A 122 -3.70 12.12 -1.39
CA HIS A 122 -4.97 11.38 -1.44
C HIS A 122 -5.23 10.79 -2.83
N PHE A 123 -5.01 11.57 -3.89
CA PHE A 123 -5.07 11.05 -5.26
C PHE A 123 -4.06 9.91 -5.48
N CYS A 124 -2.81 10.07 -5.04
CA CYS A 124 -1.77 9.06 -5.15
C CYS A 124 -2.06 7.82 -4.30
N TYR A 125 -2.68 7.96 -3.13
CA TYR A 125 -3.14 6.86 -2.29
C TYR A 125 -4.07 5.96 -3.10
N GLY A 126 -5.09 6.55 -3.73
CA GLY A 126 -5.99 5.83 -4.61
C GLY A 126 -5.28 5.18 -5.80
N LEU A 127 -4.51 5.98 -6.53
CA LEU A 127 -3.83 5.56 -7.76
C LEU A 127 -2.81 4.43 -7.53
N LEU A 128 -2.05 4.50 -6.43
CA LEU A 128 -0.94 3.58 -6.16
C LEU A 128 -1.38 2.38 -5.32
N LEU A 129 -2.28 2.54 -4.35
CA LEU A 129 -2.58 1.47 -3.39
C LEU A 129 -3.78 0.60 -3.77
N VAL A 130 -4.65 1.03 -4.70
CA VAL A 130 -5.77 0.18 -5.12
C VAL A 130 -5.32 -1.14 -5.76
N TYR A 131 -4.16 -1.16 -6.44
CA TYR A 131 -3.61 -2.40 -7.01
C TYR A 131 -3.13 -3.39 -5.93
N PRO A 132 -2.29 -3.00 -4.94
CA PRO A 132 -2.02 -3.82 -3.77
C PRO A 132 -3.29 -4.31 -3.06
N ILE A 133 -4.27 -3.43 -2.81
CA ILE A 133 -5.53 -3.80 -2.18
C ILE A 133 -6.25 -4.87 -3.01
N ARG A 134 -6.32 -4.68 -4.33
CA ARG A 134 -6.86 -5.67 -5.26
C ARG A 134 -6.14 -7.01 -5.18
N GLU A 135 -4.81 -7.00 -5.13
CA GLU A 135 -4.01 -8.21 -5.04
C GLU A 135 -4.31 -9.00 -3.74
N PHE A 136 -4.54 -8.29 -2.64
CA PHE A 136 -5.02 -8.90 -1.39
C PHE A 136 -6.37 -9.58 -1.57
N PHE A 137 -7.36 -8.90 -2.18
CA PHE A 137 -8.69 -9.47 -2.43
C PHE A 137 -8.65 -10.70 -3.34
N LEU A 138 -7.88 -10.66 -4.43
CA LEU A 138 -7.76 -11.80 -5.33
C LEU A 138 -7.10 -13.01 -4.67
N ARG A 139 -6.15 -12.77 -3.76
CA ARG A 139 -5.37 -13.83 -3.15
C ARG A 139 -6.00 -14.41 -1.89
N VAL A 140 -6.48 -13.56 -0.99
CA VAL A 140 -6.95 -13.96 0.34
C VAL A 140 -8.45 -14.22 0.32
N VAL A 141 -9.22 -13.34 -0.33
CA VAL A 141 -10.69 -13.44 -0.38
C VAL A 141 -11.16 -14.23 -1.61
N GLU A 142 -10.31 -14.38 -2.63
CA GLU A 142 -10.59 -15.13 -3.87
C GLU A 142 -11.77 -14.58 -4.69
N VAL A 143 -11.99 -13.27 -4.63
CA VAL A 143 -13.07 -12.61 -5.38
C VAL A 143 -12.82 -12.69 -6.89
N ARG A 144 -13.89 -12.74 -7.68
CA ARG A 144 -13.85 -12.93 -9.14
C ARG A 144 -14.73 -11.93 -9.89
N GLY A 145 -14.42 -11.76 -11.17
CA GLY A 145 -15.20 -10.93 -12.08
C GLY A 145 -15.31 -9.49 -11.57
N PHE A 146 -16.54 -8.95 -11.59
CA PHE A 146 -16.85 -7.59 -11.14
C PHE A 146 -16.29 -7.26 -9.74
N TRP A 147 -16.43 -8.18 -8.78
CA TRP A 147 -16.01 -7.97 -7.39
C TRP A 147 -14.50 -7.79 -7.23
N GLY A 148 -13.70 -8.34 -8.16
CA GLY A 148 -12.26 -8.13 -8.21
C GLY A 148 -11.84 -6.72 -8.67
N TYR A 149 -12.79 -5.87 -9.04
CA TYR A 149 -12.56 -4.47 -9.40
C TYR A 149 -13.30 -3.51 -8.46
N PHE A 150 -14.53 -3.86 -8.07
CA PHE A 150 -15.35 -3.02 -7.21
C PHE A 150 -14.87 -2.98 -5.75
N LEU A 151 -14.59 -4.12 -5.12
CA LEU A 151 -14.21 -4.14 -3.69
C LEU A 151 -12.91 -3.38 -3.39
N PRO A 152 -11.86 -3.44 -4.22
CA PRO A 152 -10.68 -2.62 -3.99
C PRO A 152 -10.98 -1.12 -4.04
N LEU A 153 -11.87 -0.69 -4.95
CA LEU A 153 -12.30 0.71 -5.05
C LEU A 153 -13.09 1.13 -3.80
N ASP A 154 -14.06 0.31 -3.39
CA ASP A 154 -14.88 0.52 -2.19
C ASP A 154 -14.03 0.61 -0.92
N VAL A 155 -13.07 -0.31 -0.75
CA VAL A 155 -12.15 -0.29 0.40
C VAL A 155 -11.23 0.91 0.36
N THR A 156 -10.78 1.34 -0.81
CA THR A 156 -9.92 2.52 -0.94
C THR A 156 -10.68 3.78 -0.51
N LEU A 157 -11.92 3.96 -0.97
CA LEU A 157 -12.79 5.06 -0.54
C LEU A 157 -13.11 4.97 0.96
N SER A 158 -13.51 3.79 1.45
CA SER A 158 -13.88 3.60 2.85
C SER A 158 -12.72 3.85 3.81
N THR A 159 -11.51 3.43 3.45
CA THR A 159 -10.31 3.69 4.26
C THR A 159 -9.86 5.14 4.18
N SER A 160 -10.06 5.82 3.05
CA SER A 160 -9.89 7.27 2.96
C SER A 160 -10.87 7.98 3.90
N ALA A 161 -12.14 7.59 3.90
CA ALA A 161 -13.14 8.18 4.80
C ALA A 161 -12.80 7.93 6.28
N VAL A 162 -12.32 6.73 6.62
CA VAL A 162 -11.86 6.44 7.99
C VAL A 162 -10.66 7.30 8.37
N TYR A 163 -9.75 7.57 7.44
CA TYR A 163 -8.61 8.45 7.67
C TYR A 163 -9.08 9.89 7.99
N GLU A 164 -9.97 10.47 7.19
CA GLU A 164 -10.56 11.79 7.47
C GLU A 164 -11.25 11.86 8.83
N LEU A 165 -11.95 10.78 9.22
CA LEU A 165 -12.60 10.70 10.53
C LEU A 165 -11.59 10.65 11.68
N ILE A 166 -10.42 10.02 11.47
CA ILE A 166 -9.33 10.01 12.43
C ILE A 166 -8.73 11.42 12.56
N GLU A 167 -8.54 12.14 11.45
CA GLU A 167 -8.02 13.51 11.46
C GLU A 167 -8.97 14.47 12.14
N TRP A 168 -10.26 14.39 11.83
CA TRP A 168 -11.29 15.13 12.55
C TRP A 168 -11.26 14.81 14.05
N GLY A 169 -11.21 13.52 14.41
CA GLY A 169 -11.12 13.10 15.82
C GLY A 169 -9.86 13.59 16.53
N ALA A 170 -8.71 13.61 15.84
CA ALA A 170 -7.47 14.16 16.36
C ALA A 170 -7.58 15.68 16.57
N ALA A 171 -8.18 16.41 15.64
CA ALA A 171 -8.43 17.84 15.79
C ALA A 171 -9.34 18.16 16.98
N GLU A 172 -10.39 17.36 17.21
CA GLU A 172 -11.29 17.49 18.38
C GLU A 172 -10.57 17.20 19.71
N VAL A 173 -9.71 16.19 19.76
CA VAL A 173 -9.04 15.75 21.01
C VAL A 173 -7.86 16.66 21.37
N PHE A 174 -6.99 16.97 20.41
CA PHE A 174 -5.79 17.77 20.67
C PHE A 174 -6.09 19.28 20.68
N GLY A 175 -7.07 19.72 19.89
CA GLY A 175 -7.48 21.11 19.80
C GLY A 175 -6.37 22.08 19.41
N GLY A 176 -6.72 23.37 19.42
CA GLY A 176 -5.77 24.48 19.20
C GLY A 176 -5.01 24.40 17.88
N ASP A 177 -3.80 24.97 17.86
CA ASP A 177 -2.98 25.04 16.66
C ASP A 177 -2.54 23.64 16.19
N LEU A 178 -2.24 22.72 17.11
CA LEU A 178 -1.78 21.36 16.77
C LEU A 178 -2.85 20.57 15.99
N GLY A 179 -4.10 20.60 16.46
CA GLY A 179 -5.22 19.95 15.78
C GLY A 179 -5.49 20.55 14.40
N MET A 180 -5.42 21.88 14.28
CA MET A 180 -5.65 22.58 13.00
C MET A 180 -4.50 22.40 12.00
N HIS A 181 -3.26 22.31 12.48
CA HIS A 181 -2.09 22.03 11.63
C HIS A 181 -2.10 20.59 11.13
N TYR A 182 -2.50 19.62 11.96
CA TYR A 182 -2.65 18.23 11.52
C TYR A 182 -3.82 18.08 10.54
N LEU A 183 -4.97 18.69 10.84
CA LEU A 183 -6.16 18.63 9.97
C LEU A 183 -5.95 19.32 8.61
N GLY A 184 -4.96 20.21 8.48
CA GLY A 184 -4.49 20.69 7.18
C GLY A 184 -5.50 21.48 6.32
N THR A 185 -6.67 21.85 6.87
CA THR A 185 -7.77 22.42 6.06
C THR A 185 -7.47 23.76 5.43
N GLN A 186 -6.47 24.51 5.92
CA GLN A 186 -6.11 25.88 5.49
C GLN A 186 -7.35 26.74 5.11
N GLY A 187 -8.45 26.61 5.86
CA GLY A 187 -9.72 27.33 5.64
C GLY A 187 -10.71 26.72 4.65
N ASP A 188 -10.43 25.57 4.04
CA ASP A 188 -11.35 24.85 3.15
C ASP A 188 -12.28 23.92 3.94
N ILE A 189 -13.54 24.32 4.08
CA ILE A 189 -14.56 23.52 4.79
C ILE A 189 -14.89 22.19 4.09
N TRP A 190 -14.47 22.01 2.83
CA TRP A 190 -14.72 20.82 2.02
C TRP A 190 -13.47 19.96 1.84
N ASP A 191 -12.40 20.19 2.60
CA ASP A 191 -11.10 19.51 2.41
C ASP A 191 -11.29 17.98 2.40
N ALA A 192 -11.73 17.42 3.53
CA ALA A 192 -11.99 15.98 3.66
C ALA A 192 -12.86 15.39 2.53
N HIS A 193 -13.87 16.12 2.06
CA HIS A 193 -14.71 15.66 0.95
C HIS A 193 -13.95 15.58 -0.37
N LYS A 194 -13.11 16.58 -0.64
CA LYS A 194 -12.26 16.63 -1.84
C LYS A 194 -11.14 15.59 -1.76
N ASP A 195 -10.58 15.36 -0.58
CA ASP A 195 -9.54 14.37 -0.34
C ASP A 195 -10.07 12.95 -0.57
N MET A 196 -11.21 12.60 0.02
CA MET A 196 -11.91 11.34 -0.29
C MET A 196 -12.25 11.21 -1.79
N ALA A 197 -12.73 12.29 -2.43
CA ALA A 197 -13.09 12.26 -3.85
C ALA A 197 -11.85 12.03 -4.74
N LEU A 198 -10.71 12.62 -4.40
CA LEU A 198 -9.45 12.44 -5.11
C LEU A 198 -8.89 11.04 -4.90
N ALA A 199 -8.97 10.48 -3.69
CA ALA A 199 -8.64 9.08 -3.43
C ALA A 199 -9.50 8.14 -4.29
N ALA A 200 -10.81 8.35 -4.33
CA ALA A 200 -11.70 7.57 -5.19
C ALA A 200 -11.37 7.72 -6.68
N LEU A 201 -11.05 8.94 -7.14
CA LEU A 201 -10.70 9.20 -8.53
C LEU A 201 -9.40 8.50 -8.93
N GLY A 202 -8.35 8.59 -8.10
CA GLY A 202 -7.09 7.90 -8.34
C GLY A 202 -7.28 6.39 -8.42
N ALA A 203 -8.07 5.83 -7.49
CA ALA A 203 -8.41 4.41 -7.47
C ALA A 203 -9.18 3.98 -8.73
N LEU A 204 -10.17 4.77 -9.14
CA LEU A 204 -10.96 4.52 -10.35
C LEU A 204 -10.08 4.50 -11.60
N ILE A 205 -9.20 5.50 -11.77
CA ILE A 205 -8.26 5.56 -12.90
C ILE A 205 -7.38 4.31 -12.93
N ALA A 206 -6.77 3.93 -11.80
CA ALA A 206 -5.95 2.72 -11.72
C ALA A 206 -6.75 1.46 -12.06
N ILE A 207 -7.97 1.31 -11.54
CA ILE A 207 -8.85 0.18 -11.86
C ILE A 207 -9.21 0.12 -13.34
N LEU A 208 -9.50 1.26 -13.98
CA LEU A 208 -9.77 1.31 -15.42
C LEU A 208 -8.55 0.92 -16.24
N ILE A 209 -7.35 1.37 -15.84
CA ILE A 209 -6.08 0.95 -16.46
C ILE A 209 -5.90 -0.57 -16.33
N ILE A 210 -6.09 -1.13 -15.13
CA ILE A 210 -5.97 -2.57 -14.87
C ILE A 210 -6.98 -3.35 -15.73
N ALA A 211 -8.25 -2.91 -15.77
CA ALA A 211 -9.28 -3.54 -16.58
C ALA A 211 -8.93 -3.50 -18.07
N GLY A 212 -8.39 -2.38 -18.56
CA GLY A 212 -7.90 -2.22 -19.93
C GLY A 212 -6.73 -3.15 -20.25
N ILE A 213 -5.75 -3.27 -19.35
CA ILE A 213 -4.62 -4.20 -19.48
C ILE A 213 -5.11 -5.65 -19.49
N ASN A 214 -5.94 -6.05 -18.54
CA ASN A 214 -6.47 -7.42 -18.44
C ASN A 214 -7.29 -7.79 -19.69
N ARG A 215 -8.10 -6.85 -20.20
CA ARG A 215 -8.83 -7.03 -21.46
C ARG A 215 -7.90 -7.24 -22.66
N ARG A 216 -6.79 -6.49 -22.74
CA ARG A 216 -5.80 -6.65 -23.82
C ARG A 216 -5.03 -7.96 -23.70
N LEU A 217 -4.65 -8.36 -22.49
CA LEU A 217 -3.91 -9.60 -22.24
C LEU A 217 -4.78 -10.86 -22.31
N ARG A 218 -6.11 -10.71 -22.16
CA ARG A 218 -7.10 -11.81 -22.04
C ARG A 218 -6.90 -12.72 -20.82
N HIS A 219 -6.09 -12.31 -19.86
CA HIS A 219 -5.92 -12.93 -18.55
C HIS A 219 -5.62 -11.84 -17.52
N ASP A 220 -5.60 -12.19 -16.24
CA ASP A 220 -5.31 -11.27 -15.14
C ASP A 220 -3.97 -11.64 -14.49
N PRO A 221 -2.88 -10.89 -14.77
CA PRO A 221 -1.56 -11.20 -14.23
C PRO A 221 -1.53 -11.23 -12.69
N ALA A 222 -2.33 -10.40 -12.03
CA ALA A 222 -2.39 -10.38 -10.56
C ALA A 222 -3.06 -11.65 -10.02
N TRP A 223 -4.10 -12.12 -10.72
CA TRP A 223 -4.74 -13.41 -10.41
C TRP A 223 -3.79 -14.58 -10.64
N ASP A 224 -3.12 -14.65 -11.79
CA ASP A 224 -2.19 -15.75 -12.11
C ASP A 224 -1.04 -15.81 -11.12
N TRP A 225 -0.50 -14.65 -10.76
CA TRP A 225 0.50 -14.54 -9.73
C TRP A 225 -0.02 -15.05 -8.37
N ALA A 226 -1.24 -14.65 -7.97
CA ALA A 226 -1.85 -15.12 -6.72
C ALA A 226 -2.01 -16.65 -6.69
N GLN A 227 -2.41 -17.26 -7.81
CA GLN A 227 -2.56 -18.72 -7.95
C GLN A 227 -1.21 -19.45 -7.91
N SER A 228 -0.17 -18.91 -8.56
CA SER A 228 1.18 -19.50 -8.57
C SER A 228 1.75 -19.67 -7.15
N MET A 229 1.44 -18.72 -6.26
CA MET A 229 1.86 -18.73 -4.87
C MET A 229 1.14 -19.79 -4.04
N LYS A 230 -0.14 -20.06 -4.33
CA LYS A 230 -0.93 -21.12 -3.68
C LYS A 230 -0.48 -22.52 -4.09
N ALA A 231 -0.27 -22.74 -5.39
CA ALA A 231 0.24 -24.01 -5.90
C ALA A 231 1.60 -24.37 -5.26
N SER A 232 2.44 -23.36 -5.04
CA SER A 232 3.72 -23.51 -4.34
C SER A 232 3.56 -23.85 -2.86
N ALA A 233 2.58 -23.26 -2.17
CA ALA A 233 2.26 -23.59 -0.78
C ALA A 233 1.69 -25.01 -0.62
N HIS A 234 0.83 -25.45 -1.54
CA HIS A 234 0.25 -26.80 -1.53
C HIS A 234 1.31 -27.89 -1.78
N ARG A 235 2.16 -27.72 -2.80
CA ARG A 235 3.29 -28.63 -3.05
C ARG A 235 4.23 -28.77 -1.84
N ARG A 236 4.45 -27.68 -1.09
CA ARG A 236 5.22 -27.73 0.16
C ARG A 236 4.53 -28.55 1.25
N SER A 237 3.21 -28.43 1.38
CA SER A 237 2.43 -29.21 2.35
C SER A 237 2.57 -30.71 2.07
N LEU A 238 2.40 -31.11 0.81
CA LEU A 238 2.56 -32.50 0.36
C LEU A 238 3.99 -33.00 0.61
N ALA A 239 5.01 -32.26 0.18
CA ALA A 239 6.41 -32.65 0.39
C ALA A 239 6.81 -32.73 1.88
N CYS A 240 6.20 -31.94 2.76
CA CYS A 240 6.41 -32.02 4.20
C CYS A 240 5.73 -33.26 4.82
N ASN A 241 4.56 -33.64 4.31
CA ASN A 241 3.86 -34.85 4.74
C ASN A 241 4.60 -36.13 4.30
N ASP A 242 5.16 -36.15 3.09
CA ASP A 242 5.94 -37.30 2.59
C ASP A 242 7.26 -37.53 3.34
N LEU A 243 7.77 -36.50 4.04
CA LEU A 243 8.99 -36.56 4.86
C LEU A 243 8.72 -36.95 6.33
N ARG A 244 7.46 -37.18 6.73
CA ARG A 244 7.15 -37.74 8.06
C ARG A 244 7.30 -39.26 8.02
N PRO A 245 8.28 -39.87 8.70
CA PRO A 245 8.31 -41.31 8.83
C PRO A 245 7.13 -41.76 9.72
N GLY A 246 6.15 -42.46 9.14
CA GLY A 246 5.17 -43.21 9.95
C GLY A 246 3.69 -43.22 9.56
N THR A 247 3.27 -42.86 8.35
CA THR A 247 1.91 -43.22 7.89
C THR A 247 1.98 -44.30 6.83
N THR A 248 2.01 -45.55 7.28
CA THR A 248 1.71 -46.73 6.47
C THR A 248 0.37 -46.49 5.75
N PRO A 249 0.25 -46.71 4.43
CA PRO A 249 -1.05 -46.72 3.79
C PRO A 249 -1.85 -47.86 4.43
N ILE A 250 -2.99 -47.55 5.04
CA ILE A 250 -3.94 -48.58 5.50
C ILE A 250 -4.39 -49.31 4.24
N ALA A 251 -3.89 -50.53 4.06
CA ALA A 251 -4.36 -51.44 3.04
C ALA A 251 -5.86 -51.66 3.27
N ARG A 252 -6.66 -51.25 2.29
CA ARG A 252 -8.09 -51.55 2.22
C ARG A 252 -8.21 -53.07 2.06
N LEU A 253 -8.58 -53.77 3.12
CA LEU A 253 -8.95 -55.18 3.03
C LEU A 253 -10.31 -55.26 2.35
N ASP A 254 -10.31 -55.70 1.10
CA ASP A 254 -11.52 -56.14 0.40
C ASP A 254 -12.02 -57.41 1.10
N ASN A 255 -13.21 -57.32 1.72
CA ASN A 255 -13.92 -58.48 2.24
C ASN A 255 -14.82 -59.05 1.14
N LYS A 256 -14.64 -60.34 0.87
CA LYS A 256 -15.61 -61.19 0.17
C LYS A 256 -16.83 -61.44 1.05
#